data_AF-J4GMX2-F1
#
_entry.id   AF-J4GMX2-F1
#
_cell.length_a   1.000
_cell.length_b   1.000
_cell.length_c   1.000
_cell.angle_alpha   90.00
_cell.angle_beta   90.00
_cell.angle_gamma   90.00
#
_symmetry.space_group_name_H-M   'P 1'
#
loop_
_entity.id
_entity.type
_entity.pdbx_description
1 polymer ?
#
loop_
_entity_poly.entity_id
_entity_poly.type
_entity_poly.pdbx_seq_one_letter_code
_entity_poly.pdbx_strand_id
1 'polypeptide(L)'
;MLKGTDALSEEDRTAAAWTLIGFAQRKLIYRYRLQVELTRIQRLAIADDRLMFTYSARREAGRDLEDELVASHMRMAYSMQRNCEYMRSGYPSEPHLAEAAAQQLAISRKGFGYPLTGILRDNLDGGLIDLRERGEVVWRALLTMAYDSAAESEQPNVPPITTAQAARLTDL
;
A
#
# COMPACT_ATOMS: atom_id res chain seq x y z
N MET A 1 7.68 36.83 -24.19
CA MET A 1 8.67 36.87 -23.09
C MET A 1 7.94 36.41 -21.83
N LEU A 2 7.85 35.09 -21.61
CA LEU A 2 7.19 34.51 -20.44
C LEU A 2 8.24 34.43 -19.32
N LYS A 3 7.99 35.14 -18.21
CA LYS A 3 8.82 35.13 -17.00
C LYS A 3 8.85 33.73 -16.40
N GLY A 4 10.00 33.40 -15.83
CA GLY A 4 10.37 32.07 -15.37
C GLY A 4 9.37 31.47 -14.38
N THR A 5 9.21 30.17 -14.50
CA THR A 5 8.64 29.28 -13.50
C THR A 5 9.40 29.45 -12.19
N ASP A 6 8.76 30.05 -11.18
CA ASP A 6 9.25 30.06 -9.81
C ASP A 6 9.35 28.60 -9.33
N ALA A 7 10.55 28.04 -9.36
CA ALA A 7 10.82 26.72 -8.82
C ALA A 7 10.64 26.80 -7.30
N LEU A 8 9.70 26.02 -6.76
CA LEU A 8 9.51 25.87 -5.31
C LEU A 8 10.85 25.56 -4.62
N SER A 9 11.09 26.19 -3.46
CA SER A 9 12.26 25.89 -2.64
C SER A 9 12.24 24.42 -2.20
N GLU A 10 13.41 23.84 -1.87
CA GLU A 10 13.49 22.44 -1.42
C GLU A 10 12.68 22.19 -0.13
N GLU A 11 12.59 23.19 0.76
CA GLU A 11 11.76 23.12 1.96
C GLU A 11 10.26 23.05 1.60
N ASP A 12 9.81 23.89 0.67
CA ASP A 12 8.42 23.90 0.20
C ASP A 12 8.04 22.59 -0.50
N ARG A 13 8.96 22.02 -1.30
CA ARG A 13 8.78 20.71 -1.95
C ARG A 13 8.63 19.59 -0.93
N THR A 14 9.46 19.61 0.10
CA THR A 14 9.43 18.61 1.18
C THR A 14 8.12 18.71 1.96
N ALA A 15 7.69 19.92 2.33
CA ALA A 15 6.41 20.15 3.00
C ALA A 15 5.20 19.71 2.14
N ALA A 16 5.23 19.97 0.84
CA ALA A 16 4.21 19.51 -0.10
C ALA A 16 4.18 17.96 -0.19
N ALA A 17 5.34 17.31 -0.27
CA ALA A 17 5.44 15.85 -0.31
C ALA A 17 4.85 15.21 0.97
N TRP A 18 5.17 15.75 2.14
CA TRP A 18 4.58 15.30 3.41
C TRP A 18 3.06 15.47 3.45
N THR A 19 2.56 16.58 2.94
CA THR A 19 1.12 16.85 2.85
C THR A 19 0.42 15.84 1.94
N LEU A 20 1.04 15.53 0.80
CA LEU A 20 0.52 14.58 -0.18
C LEU A 20 0.52 13.14 0.36
N ILE A 21 1.60 12.70 1.00
CA ILE A 21 1.69 11.37 1.61
C ILE A 21 0.66 11.24 2.74
N GLY A 22 0.54 12.25 3.60
CA GLY A 22 -0.48 12.25 4.66
C GLY A 22 -1.90 12.20 4.11
N PHE A 23 -2.15 12.83 2.96
CA PHE A 23 -3.43 12.72 2.26
C PHE A 23 -3.65 11.33 1.66
N ALA A 24 -2.63 10.73 1.03
CA ALA A 24 -2.68 9.38 0.49
C ALA A 24 -2.95 8.34 1.58
N GLN A 25 -2.30 8.46 2.74
CA GLN A 25 -2.55 7.60 3.91
C GLN A 25 -4.01 7.65 4.34
N ARG A 26 -4.58 8.86 4.49
CA ARG A 26 -5.98 9.06 4.89
C ARG A 26 -6.95 8.42 3.90
N LYS A 27 -6.66 8.55 2.60
CA LYS A 27 -7.47 7.92 1.55
C LYS A 27 -7.34 6.40 1.56
N LEU A 28 -6.12 5.86 1.65
CA LEU A 28 -5.87 4.41 1.69
C LEU A 28 -6.57 3.73 2.87
N ILE A 29 -6.56 4.35 4.06
CA ILE A 29 -7.22 3.80 5.24
C ILE A 29 -8.70 4.20 5.35
N TYR A 30 -9.22 4.98 4.41
CA TYR A 30 -10.57 5.57 4.44
C TYR A 30 -10.91 6.33 5.73
N ARG A 31 -10.00 7.20 6.22
CA ARG A 31 -10.25 7.97 7.45
C ARG A 31 -9.65 9.36 7.44
N TYR A 32 -10.36 10.26 8.12
CA TYR A 32 -9.93 11.65 8.33
C TYR A 32 -8.85 11.80 9.41
N ARG A 33 -8.89 10.97 10.47
CA ARG A 33 -7.90 10.94 11.55
C ARG A 33 -7.17 9.60 11.57
N LEU A 34 -5.84 9.66 11.63
CA LEU A 34 -4.99 8.49 11.86
C LEU A 34 -5.26 7.98 13.29
N GLN A 35 -5.80 6.77 13.43
CA GLN A 35 -5.95 6.10 14.72
C GLN A 35 -4.72 5.25 15.02
N VAL A 36 -4.52 4.94 16.31
CA VAL A 36 -3.45 4.03 16.77
C VAL A 36 -3.73 2.59 16.35
N GLU A 37 -5.01 2.17 16.34
CA GLU A 37 -5.40 0.83 15.89
C GLU A 37 -6.13 0.86 14.53
N LEU A 38 -5.59 0.09 13.59
CA LEU A 38 -6.19 -0.13 12.28
C LEU A 38 -7.23 -1.27 12.37
N THR A 39 -8.30 -1.19 11.59
CA THR A 39 -9.23 -2.30 11.40
C THR A 39 -8.60 -3.39 10.53
N ARG A 40 -9.21 -4.59 10.51
CA ARG A 40 -8.75 -5.69 9.64
C ARG A 40 -8.67 -5.28 8.16
N ILE A 41 -9.68 -4.58 7.64
CA ILE A 41 -9.70 -4.17 6.24
C ILE A 41 -8.67 -3.08 5.92
N GLN A 42 -8.41 -2.16 6.84
CA GLN A 42 -7.37 -1.14 6.66
C GLN A 42 -5.98 -1.78 6.61
N ARG A 43 -5.72 -2.75 7.49
CA ARG A 43 -4.48 -3.54 7.43
C ARG A 43 -4.36 -4.30 6.11
N LEU A 44 -5.46 -4.87 5.63
CA LEU A 44 -5.50 -5.53 4.32
C LEU A 44 -5.20 -4.54 3.19
N ALA A 45 -5.82 -3.37 3.15
CA ALA A 45 -5.58 -2.36 2.13
C ALA A 45 -4.10 -1.95 2.05
N ILE A 46 -3.48 -1.71 3.20
CA ILE A 46 -2.05 -1.37 3.29
C ILE A 46 -1.17 -2.53 2.79
N ALA A 47 -1.49 -3.77 3.16
CA ALA A 47 -0.72 -4.94 2.71
C ALA A 47 -0.94 -5.22 1.21
N ASP A 48 -2.16 -5.07 0.72
CA ASP A 48 -2.57 -5.31 -0.65
C ASP A 48 -1.94 -4.30 -1.62
N ASP A 49 -1.84 -3.02 -1.23
CA ASP A 49 -1.10 -2.02 -2.01
C ASP A 49 0.38 -2.42 -2.21
N ARG A 50 0.99 -3.02 -1.18
CA ARG A 50 2.41 -3.44 -1.19
C ARG A 50 2.65 -4.80 -1.82
N LEU A 51 1.67 -5.71 -1.76
CA LEU A 51 1.82 -7.12 -2.14
C LEU A 51 0.95 -7.53 -3.32
N MET A 52 0.08 -6.65 -3.81
CA MET A 52 -0.80 -6.84 -4.97
C MET A 52 -1.64 -8.12 -4.85
N PHE A 53 -2.56 -8.17 -3.88
CA PHE A 53 -3.38 -9.34 -3.68
C PHE A 53 -4.39 -9.54 -4.82
N THR A 54 -4.60 -10.81 -5.14
CA THR A 54 -5.70 -11.27 -5.99
C THR A 54 -6.69 -12.03 -5.11
N TYR A 55 -7.92 -11.55 -5.07
CA TYR A 55 -8.98 -12.13 -4.26
C TYR A 55 -9.75 -13.20 -5.03
N SER A 56 -10.29 -14.17 -4.30
CA SER A 56 -11.04 -15.28 -4.91
C SER A 56 -12.43 -14.83 -5.35
N ALA A 57 -12.60 -14.59 -6.65
CA ALA A 57 -13.91 -14.28 -7.26
C ALA A 57 -14.97 -15.39 -7.07
N ARG A 58 -14.55 -16.61 -6.69
CA ARG A 58 -15.43 -17.76 -6.44
C ARG A 58 -16.16 -17.69 -5.11
N ARG A 59 -15.74 -16.83 -4.20
CA ARG A 59 -16.31 -16.70 -2.86
C ARG A 59 -16.95 -15.34 -2.69
N GLU A 60 -18.15 -15.32 -2.15
CA GLU A 60 -18.89 -14.10 -1.82
C GLU A 60 -18.05 -13.17 -0.94
N ALA A 61 -17.47 -13.68 0.15
CA ALA A 61 -16.58 -12.92 1.01
C ALA A 61 -15.35 -12.31 0.31
N GLY A 62 -14.89 -12.89 -0.80
CA GLY A 62 -13.81 -12.32 -1.62
C GLY A 62 -14.30 -11.14 -2.45
N ARG A 63 -15.49 -11.27 -3.05
CA ARG A 63 -16.15 -10.21 -3.82
C ARG A 63 -16.54 -9.03 -2.95
N ASP A 64 -17.20 -9.29 -1.82
CA ASP A 64 -17.60 -8.24 -0.86
C ASP A 64 -16.39 -7.46 -0.36
N LEU A 65 -15.25 -8.15 -0.17
CA LEU A 65 -14.00 -7.50 0.21
C LEU A 65 -13.43 -6.64 -0.93
N GLU A 66 -13.42 -7.13 -2.16
CA GLU A 66 -12.99 -6.32 -3.32
C GLU A 66 -13.86 -5.07 -3.49
N ASP A 67 -15.19 -5.22 -3.36
CA ASP A 67 -16.14 -4.13 -3.44
C ASP A 67 -15.84 -3.06 -2.38
N GLU A 68 -15.63 -3.48 -1.13
CA GLU A 68 -15.30 -2.55 -0.03
C GLU A 68 -13.92 -1.90 -0.22
N LEU A 69 -12.92 -2.63 -0.70
CA LEU A 69 -11.59 -2.08 -0.97
C LEU A 69 -11.63 -1.04 -2.10
N VAL A 70 -12.47 -1.25 -3.11
CA VAL A 70 -12.66 -0.29 -4.20
C VAL A 70 -13.45 0.92 -3.74
N ALA A 71 -14.53 0.72 -2.97
CA ALA A 71 -15.40 1.80 -2.52
C ALA A 71 -14.70 2.72 -1.51
N SER A 72 -13.90 2.15 -0.60
CA SER A 72 -13.38 2.86 0.57
C SER A 72 -11.87 3.05 0.55
N HIS A 73 -11.09 2.14 -0.05
CA HIS A 73 -9.65 2.02 0.22
C HIS A 73 -8.74 2.34 -0.97
N MET A 74 -9.19 3.10 -1.98
CA MET A 74 -8.39 3.49 -3.16
C MET A 74 -7.95 2.35 -4.08
N ARG A 75 -8.46 1.12 -3.88
CA ARG A 75 -8.29 0.06 -4.87
C ARG A 75 -9.05 0.44 -6.13
N MET A 76 -8.49 0.19 -7.30
CA MET A 76 -9.13 0.53 -8.57
C MET A 76 -9.78 -0.70 -9.20
N ALA A 77 -11.01 -0.54 -9.67
CA ALA A 77 -11.65 -1.53 -10.54
C ALA A 77 -11.16 -1.31 -11.98
N TYR A 78 -10.47 -2.30 -12.55
CA TYR A 78 -9.98 -2.26 -13.93
C TYR A 78 -11.05 -2.68 -14.94
N SER A 79 -11.84 -3.69 -14.59
CA SER A 79 -12.89 -4.21 -15.47
C SER A 79 -13.97 -4.92 -14.67
N MET A 80 -15.21 -4.82 -15.12
CA MET A 80 -16.31 -5.68 -14.65
C MET A 80 -16.68 -6.70 -15.72
N GLN A 81 -17.02 -7.91 -15.28
CA GLN A 81 -17.56 -8.93 -16.17
C GLN A 81 -18.98 -8.57 -16.62
N ARG A 82 -19.44 -9.17 -17.73
CA ARG A 82 -20.70 -8.82 -18.39
C ARG A 82 -21.95 -9.03 -17.52
N ASN A 83 -21.87 -9.96 -16.57
CA ASN A 83 -22.91 -10.26 -15.58
C ASN A 83 -22.72 -9.51 -14.25
N CYS A 84 -21.71 -8.63 -14.14
CA CYS A 84 -21.32 -7.91 -12.92
C CYS A 84 -21.13 -8.80 -11.68
N GLU A 85 -20.93 -10.11 -11.87
CA GLU A 85 -20.78 -11.04 -10.75
C GLU A 85 -19.41 -10.94 -10.08
N TYR A 86 -18.40 -10.45 -10.80
CA TYR A 86 -17.07 -10.18 -10.24
C TYR A 86 -16.35 -9.12 -11.07
N MET A 87 -15.44 -8.40 -10.41
CA MET A 87 -14.56 -7.43 -11.02
C MET A 87 -13.12 -7.91 -11.02
N ARG A 88 -12.29 -7.30 -11.88
CA ARG A 88 -10.85 -7.30 -11.70
C ARG A 88 -10.46 -5.96 -11.12
N SER A 89 -9.77 -6.00 -9.99
CA SER A 89 -9.35 -4.81 -9.26
C SER A 89 -7.89 -4.92 -8.81
N GLY A 90 -7.27 -3.80 -8.48
CA GLY A 90 -5.88 -3.73 -8.04
C GLY A 90 -5.48 -2.32 -7.62
N TYR A 91 -4.36 -2.21 -6.92
CA TYR A 91 -3.76 -0.91 -6.65
C TYR A 91 -2.88 -0.49 -7.83
N PRO A 92 -3.01 0.75 -8.33
CA PRO A 92 -2.06 1.28 -9.30
C PRO A 92 -0.67 1.44 -8.67
N SER A 93 0.37 1.45 -9.49
CA SER A 93 1.74 1.76 -9.08
C SER A 93 1.95 3.25 -8.76
N GLU A 94 1.06 3.85 -7.97
CA GLU A 94 1.14 5.24 -7.56
C GLU A 94 2.19 5.39 -6.45
N PRO A 95 3.32 6.09 -6.69
CA PRO A 95 4.44 6.11 -5.76
C PRO A 95 4.07 6.72 -4.40
N HIS A 96 3.11 7.64 -4.38
CA HIS A 96 2.62 8.27 -3.15
C HIS A 96 1.75 7.32 -2.31
N LEU A 97 1.01 6.42 -2.94
CA LEU A 97 0.17 5.43 -2.26
C LEU A 97 1.02 4.29 -1.71
N ALA A 98 1.97 3.79 -2.52
CA ALA A 98 2.99 2.84 -2.10
C ALA A 98 3.82 3.33 -0.91
N GLU A 99 4.17 4.62 -0.94
CA GLU A 99 4.86 5.28 0.16
C GLU A 99 3.99 5.40 1.41
N ALA A 100 2.74 5.83 1.24
CA ALA A 100 1.77 5.91 2.32
C ALA A 100 1.60 4.55 3.01
N ALA A 101 1.50 3.46 2.25
CA ALA A 101 1.41 2.10 2.78
C ALA A 101 2.69 1.68 3.52
N ALA A 102 3.88 1.96 2.96
CA ALA A 102 5.16 1.67 3.60
C ALA A 102 5.30 2.37 4.97
N GLN A 103 4.98 3.67 5.03
CA GLN A 103 5.01 4.43 6.28
C GLN A 103 4.02 3.88 7.32
N GLN A 104 2.81 3.48 6.90
CA GLN A 104 1.83 2.88 7.80
C GLN A 104 2.30 1.53 8.37
N LEU A 105 2.96 0.70 7.57
CA LEU A 105 3.58 -0.54 8.04
C LEU A 105 4.73 -0.27 9.02
N ALA A 106 5.57 0.73 8.74
CA ALA A 106 6.68 1.10 9.63
C ALA A 106 6.18 1.61 10.99
N ILE A 107 5.11 2.43 11.00
CA ILE A 107 4.44 2.87 12.24
C ILE A 107 3.94 1.66 13.03
N SER A 108 3.30 0.71 12.36
CA SER A 108 2.72 -0.49 12.99
C SER A 108 3.79 -1.47 13.54
N ARG A 109 5.00 -1.47 12.97
CA ARG A 109 6.12 -2.35 13.34
C ARG A 109 6.66 -2.08 14.75
N LYS A 110 6.57 -0.84 15.23
CA LYS A 110 7.13 -0.42 16.54
C LYS A 110 6.49 -1.11 17.75
N GLY A 111 5.44 -1.93 17.58
CA GLY A 111 4.75 -2.63 18.67
C GLY A 111 4.69 -4.16 18.60
N PHE A 112 4.78 -4.82 17.43
CA PHE A 112 4.32 -6.23 17.29
C PHE A 112 5.10 -7.12 16.29
N GLY A 113 6.31 -6.76 15.88
CA GLY A 113 7.04 -7.49 14.83
C GLY A 113 6.57 -7.11 13.42
N TYR A 114 7.01 -7.82 12.37
CA TYR A 114 6.68 -7.47 10.98
C TYR A 114 5.17 -7.54 10.72
N PRO A 115 4.47 -6.40 10.52
CA PRO A 115 3.00 -6.38 10.45
C PRO A 115 2.45 -7.18 9.26
N LEU A 116 3.23 -7.30 8.17
CA LEU A 116 2.82 -8.06 6.99
C LEU A 116 2.60 -9.56 7.26
N THR A 117 3.43 -10.21 8.08
CA THR A 117 3.28 -11.66 8.33
C THR A 117 2.03 -11.96 9.14
N GLY A 118 1.70 -11.12 10.12
CA GLY A 118 0.44 -11.21 10.87
C GLY A 118 -0.76 -11.04 9.97
N ILE A 119 -0.76 -10.00 9.12
CA ILE A 119 -1.84 -9.76 8.14
C ILE A 119 -1.97 -10.94 7.18
N LEU A 120 -0.88 -11.50 6.68
CA LEU A 120 -0.91 -12.64 5.78
C LEU A 120 -1.46 -13.89 6.47
N ARG A 121 -0.96 -14.24 7.66
CA ARG A 121 -1.46 -15.38 8.44
C ARG A 121 -2.97 -15.26 8.65
N ASP A 122 -3.44 -14.09 9.08
CA ASP A 122 -4.85 -13.87 9.41
C ASP A 122 -5.77 -13.92 8.16
N ASN A 123 -5.23 -13.86 6.94
CA ASN A 123 -6.02 -13.79 5.70
C ASN A 123 -5.76 -14.91 4.67
N LEU A 124 -4.64 -15.63 4.78
CA LEU A 124 -4.33 -16.79 3.92
C LEU A 124 -5.15 -18.03 4.33
N ASP A 125 -5.38 -18.22 5.63
CA ASP A 125 -6.09 -19.39 6.16
C ASP A 125 -7.59 -19.39 5.80
N GLY A 126 -8.19 -18.21 5.65
CA GLY A 126 -9.60 -18.06 5.25
C GLY A 126 -9.88 -18.31 3.76
N GLY A 127 -8.84 -18.52 2.94
CA GLY A 127 -8.93 -18.64 1.48
C GLY A 127 -9.63 -17.46 0.79
N LEU A 128 -9.36 -16.29 1.34
CA LEU A 128 -9.74 -14.99 0.79
C LEU A 128 -8.86 -14.64 -0.42
N ILE A 129 -7.56 -14.93 -0.30
CA ILE A 129 -6.57 -14.83 -1.37
C ILE A 129 -6.65 -16.09 -2.25
N ASP A 130 -6.58 -15.90 -3.57
CA ASP A 130 -6.58 -16.99 -4.54
C ASP A 130 -5.47 -18.00 -4.20
N LEU A 131 -5.82 -19.29 -4.15
CA LEU A 131 -4.91 -20.39 -3.88
C LEU A 131 -3.69 -20.39 -4.81
N ARG A 132 -3.88 -19.97 -6.07
CA ARG A 132 -2.82 -19.92 -7.09
C ARG A 132 -1.77 -18.85 -6.79
N GLU A 133 -2.14 -17.82 -6.05
CA GLU A 133 -1.31 -16.63 -5.80
C GLU A 133 -0.61 -16.67 -4.44
N ARG A 134 -0.95 -17.64 -3.57
CA ARG A 134 -0.41 -17.68 -2.20
C ARG A 134 1.12 -17.75 -2.16
N GLY A 135 1.71 -18.58 -3.02
CA GLY A 135 3.16 -18.71 -3.11
C GLY A 135 3.82 -17.41 -3.55
N GLU A 136 3.24 -16.75 -4.55
CA GLU A 136 3.73 -15.47 -5.05
C GLU A 136 3.58 -14.34 -4.02
N VAL A 137 2.45 -14.30 -3.30
CA VAL A 137 2.20 -13.32 -2.24
C VAL A 137 3.22 -13.48 -1.11
N VAL A 138 3.52 -14.72 -0.71
CA VAL A 138 4.55 -14.99 0.31
C VAL A 138 5.93 -14.54 -0.19
N TRP A 139 6.28 -14.83 -1.45
CA TRP A 139 7.54 -14.37 -2.04
C TRP A 139 7.64 -12.84 -2.08
N ARG A 140 6.59 -12.16 -2.56
CA ARG A 140 6.50 -10.69 -2.57
C ARG A 140 6.65 -10.14 -1.15
N ALA A 141 6.06 -10.78 -0.14
CA ALA A 141 6.20 -10.34 1.24
C ALA A 141 7.62 -10.48 1.77
N LEU A 142 8.31 -11.59 1.48
CA LEU A 142 9.71 -11.78 1.85
C LEU A 142 10.59 -10.71 1.23
N LEU A 143 10.41 -10.44 -0.07
CA LEU A 143 11.16 -9.42 -0.79
C LEU A 143 10.89 -8.01 -0.24
N THR A 144 9.61 -7.67 -0.03
CA THR A 144 9.21 -6.37 0.54
C THR A 144 9.78 -6.17 1.94
N MET A 145 9.75 -7.20 2.80
CA MET A 145 10.34 -7.10 4.15
C MET A 145 11.86 -6.96 4.11
N ALA A 146 12.55 -7.71 3.24
CA ALA A 146 13.99 -7.58 3.05
C ALA A 146 14.37 -6.19 2.55
N TYR A 147 13.62 -5.67 1.57
CA TYR A 147 13.80 -4.32 1.06
C TYR A 147 13.59 -3.27 2.16
N ASP A 148 12.49 -3.34 2.90
CA ASP A 148 12.21 -2.39 3.99
C ASP A 148 13.30 -2.44 5.07
N SER A 149 13.80 -3.63 5.40
CA SER A 149 14.91 -3.80 6.35
C SER A 149 16.21 -3.20 5.84
N ALA A 150 16.52 -3.36 4.55
CA ALA A 150 17.71 -2.78 3.95
C ALA A 150 17.62 -1.24 3.91
N ALA A 151 16.48 -0.71 3.47
CA ALA A 151 16.19 0.73 3.44
C ALA A 151 16.33 1.38 4.83
N GLU A 152 15.81 0.72 5.87
CA GLU A 152 15.97 1.19 7.26
C GLU A 152 17.43 1.18 7.72
N SER A 153 18.22 0.18 7.31
CA SER A 153 19.63 0.06 7.70
C SER A 153 20.54 1.11 7.04
N GLU A 154 20.21 1.55 5.82
CA GLU A 154 20.97 2.58 5.11
C GLU A 154 20.65 4.00 5.61
N GLN A 155 19.45 4.24 6.15
CA GLN A 155 19.01 5.56 6.60
C GLN A 155 18.35 5.52 8.00
N PRO A 156 19.12 5.27 9.08
CA PRO A 156 18.58 5.02 10.41
C PRO A 156 17.83 6.20 11.07
N ASN A 157 17.89 7.41 10.50
CA ASN A 157 17.27 8.63 11.03
C ASN A 157 16.30 9.32 10.06
N VAL A 158 15.95 8.69 8.93
CA VAL A 158 14.96 9.20 7.97
C VAL A 158 13.79 8.20 7.94
N PRO A 159 12.52 8.64 8.01
CA PRO A 159 11.37 7.75 7.81
C PRO A 159 11.52 6.98 6.48
N PRO A 160 10.90 5.78 6.36
CA PRO A 160 11.18 4.84 5.27
C PRO A 160 11.18 5.53 3.91
N ILE A 161 12.19 5.19 3.11
CA ILE A 161 12.56 5.84 1.86
C ILE A 161 11.33 6.09 0.99
N THR A 162 11.15 7.36 0.60
CA THR A 162 10.14 7.73 -0.38
C THR A 162 10.35 6.90 -1.63
N THR A 163 9.33 6.21 -2.17
CA THR A 163 9.46 5.49 -3.46
C THR A 163 10.11 6.36 -4.56
N ALA A 164 9.97 7.69 -4.47
CA ALA A 164 10.63 8.70 -5.30
C ALA A 164 12.17 8.84 -5.14
N GLN A 165 12.73 8.40 -4.02
CA GLN A 165 14.18 8.33 -3.76
C GLN A 165 14.77 7.01 -4.27
N ALA A 166 14.02 5.90 -4.18
CA ALA A 166 14.44 4.61 -4.73
C ALA A 166 14.58 4.64 -6.27
N ALA A 167 13.70 5.38 -6.97
CA ALA A 167 13.80 5.60 -8.40
C ALA A 167 15.09 6.32 -8.85
N ARG A 168 15.78 7.03 -7.94
CA ARG A 168 17.07 7.70 -8.25
C ARG A 168 18.26 6.76 -8.14
N LEU A 169 18.11 5.60 -7.49
CA LEU A 169 19.17 4.60 -7.37
C LEU A 169 19.27 3.70 -8.62
N THR A 170 18.24 3.70 -9.47
CA THR A 170 18.22 2.94 -10.73
C THR A 170 18.81 3.68 -11.93
N ASP A 171 19.26 4.93 -11.76
CA ASP A 171 19.91 5.74 -12.81
C ASP A 171 21.46 5.62 -12.81
N LEU A 172 22.00 4.51 -12.28
CA LEU A 172 23.44 4.18 -12.27
C LEU A 172 23.80 3.14 -13.34
#